data_AF-A0A6A4NA10-F1
#
_entry.id   AF-A0A6A4NA10-F1
#
_cell.length_a   1.000
_cell.length_b   1.000
_cell.length_c   1.000
_cell.angle_alpha   90.00
_cell.angle_beta   90.00
_cell.angle_gamma   90.00
#
_symmetry.space_group_name_H-M   'P 1'
#
loop_
_entity.id
_entity.type
_entity.pdbx_description
1 polymer ?
#
loop_
_entity_poly.entity_id
_entity_poly.type
_entity_poly.pdbx_seq_one_letter_code
_entity_poly.pdbx_strand_id
1 'polypeptide(L)'
;MLIASCGGWASFFILQLYPAELSMTSWICFLGIFEGAIAALIFERDMSVWSIGWDSRLLACVYSGVVCSGMAYYIQGVVTRERGPVFVTSFSPLCMIITAALGSIILAEQIHLGSIIGAIIIVTGLYTVVWGKKRTV
;
A
#
# COMPACT_ATOMS: atom_id res chain seq x y z
N MET A 1 6.13 -11.61 -13.48
CA MET A 1 5.57 -10.42 -12.78
C MET A 1 5.58 -10.58 -11.27
N LEU A 2 4.96 -11.61 -10.66
CA LEU A 2 4.91 -11.79 -9.20
C LEU A 2 6.27 -11.74 -8.49
N ILE A 3 7.30 -12.43 -9.01
CA ILE A 3 8.64 -12.45 -8.38
C ILE A 3 9.28 -11.05 -8.36
N ALA A 4 9.14 -10.31 -9.46
CA ALA A 4 9.65 -8.93 -9.55
C ALA A 4 8.89 -8.00 -8.60
N SER A 5 7.56 -8.15 -8.48
CA SER A 5 6.75 -7.39 -7.54
C SER A 5 7.12 -7.69 -6.09
N CYS A 6 7.28 -8.97 -5.72
CA CYS A 6 7.73 -9.36 -4.39
C CYS A 6 9.14 -8.84 -4.07
N GLY A 7 10.06 -8.93 -5.04
CA GLY A 7 11.42 -8.42 -4.90
C GLY A 7 11.48 -6.90 -4.76
N GLY A 8 10.67 -6.17 -5.52
CA GLY A 8 10.53 -4.72 -5.43
C GLY A 8 9.95 -4.28 -4.08
N TRP A 9 8.88 -4.93 -3.63
CA TRP A 9 8.26 -4.66 -2.32
C TRP A 9 9.20 -4.98 -1.15
N ALA A 10 9.95 -6.09 -1.21
CA ALA A 10 10.94 -6.41 -0.20
C ALA A 10 12.08 -5.38 -0.16
N SER A 11 12.60 -4.99 -1.33
CA SER A 11 13.62 -3.96 -1.46
C SER A 11 13.18 -2.63 -0.86
N PHE A 12 11.92 -2.23 -1.09
CA PHE A 12 11.35 -1.00 -0.53
C PHE A 12 11.37 -0.99 1.02
N PHE A 13 10.93 -2.06 1.66
CA PHE A 13 10.96 -2.15 3.13
C PHE A 13 12.38 -2.17 3.68
N ILE A 14 13.35 -2.78 2.98
CA ILE A 14 14.75 -2.80 3.40
C ILE A 14 15.36 -1.39 3.28
N LEU A 15 15.05 -0.66 2.20
CA LEU A 15 15.54 0.70 1.98
C LEU A 15 14.99 1.71 3.01
N GLN A 16 13.82 1.45 3.60
CA GLN A 16 13.27 2.26 4.69
C GLN A 16 14.04 2.16 6.01
N LEU A 17 14.91 1.17 6.20
CA LEU A 17 15.78 1.09 7.38
C LEU A 17 17.02 2.00 7.28
N TYR A 18 17.33 2.52 6.08
CA TYR A 18 18.51 3.36 5.89
C TYR A 18 18.26 4.79 6.40
N PRO A 19 19.25 5.44 7.05
CA PRO A 19 19.09 6.75 7.70
C PRO A 19 18.68 7.91 6.77
N ALA A 20 18.70 7.71 5.44
CA ALA A 20 18.26 8.67 4.42
C ALA A 20 16.93 8.25 3.73
N GLU A 21 16.06 7.61 4.48
CA GLU A 21 14.72 7.11 4.14
C GLU A 21 13.80 8.10 3.40
N LEU A 22 13.81 9.39 3.73
CA LEU A 22 12.99 10.40 3.04
C LEU A 22 13.48 10.68 1.60
N SER A 23 14.80 10.67 1.38
CA SER A 23 15.39 10.96 0.07
C SER A 23 15.17 9.81 -0.92
N MET A 24 15.36 8.57 -0.46
CA MET A 24 15.16 7.38 -1.29
C MET A 24 13.68 7.17 -1.65
N THR A 25 12.77 7.40 -0.69
CA THR A 25 11.33 7.31 -0.94
C THR A 25 10.89 8.37 -1.95
N SER A 26 11.41 9.59 -1.85
CA SER A 26 11.14 10.65 -2.82
C SER A 26 11.58 10.26 -4.24
N TRP A 27 12.73 9.60 -4.39
CA TRP A 27 13.21 9.10 -5.68
C TRP A 27 12.31 8.01 -6.27
N ILE A 28 11.87 7.06 -5.45
CA ILE A 28 10.96 5.98 -5.87
C ILE A 28 9.61 6.56 -6.29
N CYS A 29 9.06 7.50 -5.53
CA CYS A 29 7.82 8.20 -5.89
C CYS A 29 7.99 9.04 -7.16
N PHE A 30 9.14 9.70 -7.35
CA PHE A 30 9.42 10.47 -8.56
C PHE A 30 9.47 9.59 -9.81
N LEU A 31 10.19 8.47 -9.74
CA LEU A 31 10.23 7.49 -10.83
C LEU A 31 8.85 6.87 -11.08
N GLY A 32 8.08 6.59 -10.03
CA GLY A 32 6.71 6.09 -10.16
C GLY A 32 5.75 7.08 -10.83
N ILE A 33 5.87 8.38 -10.51
CA ILE A 33 5.12 9.45 -11.20
C ILE A 33 5.54 9.50 -12.67
N PHE A 34 6.84 9.40 -12.96
CA PHE A 34 7.37 9.47 -14.31
C PHE A 34 6.91 8.29 -15.18
N GLU A 35 7.05 7.06 -14.69
CA GLU A 35 6.55 5.86 -15.37
C GLU A 35 5.03 5.90 -15.52
N GLY A 36 4.31 6.30 -14.48
CA GLY A 36 2.85 6.46 -14.53
C GLY A 36 2.39 7.50 -15.55
N ALA A 37 3.10 8.63 -15.66
CA ALA A 37 2.83 9.67 -16.64
C ALA A 37 3.10 9.19 -18.07
N ILE A 38 4.20 8.46 -18.29
CA ILE A 38 4.50 7.85 -19.60
C ILE A 38 3.42 6.83 -19.97
N ALA A 39 3.04 5.95 -19.04
CA ALA A 39 1.99 4.96 -19.28
C ALA A 39 0.65 5.64 -19.59
N ALA A 40 0.27 6.68 -18.84
CA ALA A 40 -0.94 7.46 -19.09
C ALA A 40 -0.91 8.12 -20.48
N LEU A 41 0.22 8.69 -20.90
CA LEU A 41 0.38 9.27 -22.25
C LEU A 41 0.29 8.23 -23.38
N ILE A 42 0.68 6.98 -23.10
CA ILE A 42 0.59 5.88 -24.09
C ILE A 42 -0.86 5.38 -24.22
N PHE A 43 -1.56 5.19 -23.10
CA PHE A 43 -2.91 4.64 -23.07
C PHE A 43 -4.00 5.68 -23.37
N GLU A 44 -3.92 6.87 -22.79
CA GLU A 44 -4.80 8.00 -23.12
C GLU A 44 -4.14 8.90 -24.17
N ARG A 45 -4.47 8.67 -25.45
CA ARG A 45 -4.01 9.53 -26.56
C ARG A 45 -4.84 10.79 -26.76
N ASP A 46 -5.97 10.92 -26.09
CA ASP A 46 -6.84 12.09 -26.17
C ASP A 46 -6.34 13.21 -25.24
N MET A 47 -5.84 14.29 -25.82
CA MET A 47 -5.35 15.47 -25.08
C MET A 47 -6.44 16.19 -24.27
N SER A 48 -7.73 15.87 -24.46
CA SER A 48 -8.81 16.44 -23.64
C SER A 48 -8.80 15.91 -22.20
N VAL A 49 -8.25 14.70 -21.96
CA VAL A 49 -8.12 14.12 -20.61
C VAL A 49 -7.02 14.82 -19.80
N TRP A 50 -6.00 15.34 -20.49
CA TRP A 50 -4.96 16.19 -19.90
C TRP A 50 -5.41 17.64 -19.68
N SER A 51 -6.52 18.06 -20.30
CA SER A 51 -7.19 19.32 -19.98
C SER A 51 -7.97 19.15 -18.67
N ILE A 52 -7.21 19.09 -17.59
CA ILE A 52 -7.75 18.94 -16.25
C ILE A 52 -8.34 20.31 -15.84
N GLY A 53 -9.66 20.42 -15.88
CA GLY A 53 -10.35 21.57 -15.28
C GLY A 53 -10.16 21.59 -13.76
N TRP A 54 -10.38 22.75 -13.13
CA TRP A 54 -10.55 22.86 -11.67
C TRP A 54 -11.87 22.20 -11.22
N ASP A 55 -11.99 20.90 -11.47
CA ASP A 55 -13.17 20.09 -11.21
C ASP A 55 -12.97 19.20 -9.99
N SER A 56 -14.08 18.74 -9.40
CA SER A 56 -14.10 17.77 -8.30
C SER A 56 -13.34 16.47 -8.61
N ARG A 57 -13.13 16.12 -9.90
CA ARG A 57 -12.30 14.99 -10.32
C ARG A 57 -10.83 15.19 -9.97
N LEU A 58 -10.31 16.41 -10.14
CA LEU A 58 -8.92 16.74 -9.80
C LEU A 58 -8.72 16.68 -8.28
N LEU A 59 -9.68 17.22 -7.54
CA LEU A 59 -9.65 17.19 -6.08
C LEU A 59 -9.74 15.75 -5.53
N ALA A 60 -10.58 14.89 -6.13
CA ALA A 60 -10.65 13.47 -5.78
C ALA A 60 -9.35 12.72 -6.11
N CYS A 61 -8.74 12.97 -7.27
CA CYS A 61 -7.46 12.37 -7.65
C CYS A 61 -6.33 12.81 -6.70
N VAL A 62 -6.23 14.10 -6.39
CA VAL A 62 -5.23 14.64 -5.45
C VAL A 62 -5.47 14.09 -4.06
N TYR A 63 -6.72 14.05 -3.59
CA TYR A 63 -7.05 13.46 -2.29
C TYR A 63 -6.64 11.99 -2.22
N SER A 64 -7.00 11.19 -3.22
CA SER A 64 -6.60 9.78 -3.28
C SER A 64 -5.07 9.63 -3.32
N GLY A 65 -4.36 10.44 -4.10
CA GLY A 65 -2.90 10.36 -4.19
C GLY A 65 -2.19 10.78 -2.91
N VAL A 66 -2.61 11.88 -2.28
CA VAL A 66 -2.02 12.38 -1.03
C VAL A 66 -2.30 11.41 0.12
N VAL A 67 -3.53 10.91 0.24
CA VAL A 67 -3.94 10.01 1.31
C VAL A 67 -3.35 8.61 1.11
N CYS A 68 -3.45 8.02 -0.09
CA CYS A 68 -2.96 6.66 -0.33
C CYS A 68 -1.44 6.58 -0.42
N SER A 69 -0.75 7.58 -0.97
CA SER A 69 0.70 7.51 -1.16
C SER A 69 1.42 8.26 -0.04
N GLY A 70 1.09 9.53 0.15
CA GLY A 70 1.77 10.40 1.11
C GLY A 70 1.61 9.91 2.55
N MET A 71 0.36 9.75 3.00
CA MET A 71 0.09 9.32 4.37
C MET A 71 0.43 7.85 4.61
N ALA A 72 0.13 6.96 3.66
CA ALA A 72 0.41 5.54 3.86
C ALA A 72 1.91 5.23 3.87
N TYR A 73 2.73 5.82 2.98
CA TYR A 73 4.18 5.61 3.01
C TYR A 73 4.83 6.24 4.22
N TYR A 74 4.34 7.41 4.68
CA TYR A 74 4.82 8.00 5.92
C TYR A 74 4.56 7.11 7.13
N ILE A 75 3.32 6.64 7.30
CA ILE A 75 2.96 5.74 8.40
C ILE A 75 3.75 4.43 8.29
N GLN A 76 3.88 3.85 7.08
CA GLN A 76 4.70 2.65 6.87
C GLN A 76 6.16 2.88 7.27
N GLY A 77 6.77 4.00 6.88
CA GLY A 77 8.15 4.33 7.25
C GLY A 77 8.32 4.45 8.77
N VAL A 78 7.44 5.20 9.44
CA VAL A 78 7.48 5.37 10.91
C VAL A 78 7.32 4.02 11.63
N VAL A 79 6.36 3.18 11.21
CA VAL A 79 6.14 1.87 11.84
C VAL A 79 7.30 0.91 11.54
N THR A 80 7.88 0.95 10.34
CA THR A 80 9.07 0.18 9.99
C THR A 80 10.25 0.53 10.89
N ARG A 81 10.46 1.81 11.20
CA ARG A 81 11.53 2.24 12.13
C ARG A 81 11.31 1.76 13.57
N GLU A 82 10.10 1.91 14.09
CA GLU A 82 9.78 1.64 15.50
C GLU A 82 9.57 0.16 15.81
N ARG A 83 8.94 -0.59 14.89
CA ARG A 83 8.50 -1.98 15.12
C ARG A 83 9.22 -2.99 14.24
N GLY A 84 10.01 -2.52 13.26
CA GLY A 84 10.69 -3.33 12.25
C GLY A 84 9.81 -3.60 11.02
N PRO A 85 10.44 -3.89 9.86
CA PRO A 85 9.75 -4.08 8.58
C PRO A 85 8.79 -5.28 8.60
N VAL A 86 9.09 -6.29 9.41
CA VAL A 86 8.29 -7.53 9.55
C VAL A 86 6.92 -7.27 10.18
N PHE A 87 6.83 -6.25 11.05
CA PHE A 87 5.56 -5.90 11.66
C PHE A 87 4.61 -5.34 10.60
N VAL A 88 5.08 -4.39 9.78
CA VAL A 88 4.28 -3.76 8.72
C VAL A 88 3.81 -4.78 7.68
N THR A 89 4.70 -5.67 7.22
CA THR A 89 4.34 -6.68 6.22
C THR A 89 3.32 -7.70 6.73
N SER A 90 3.29 -7.98 8.04
CA SER A 90 2.30 -8.87 8.64
C SER A 90 0.87 -8.29 8.65
N PHE A 91 0.73 -6.96 8.63
CA PHE A 91 -0.59 -6.28 8.54
C PHE A 91 -1.10 -6.13 7.10
N SER A 92 -0.23 -6.20 6.09
CA SER A 92 -0.63 -6.11 4.68
C SER A 92 -1.81 -7.05 4.32
N PRO A 93 -1.78 -8.35 4.67
CA PRO A 93 -2.90 -9.23 4.38
C PRO A 93 -4.16 -8.94 5.22
N LEU A 94 -4.04 -8.38 6.43
CA LEU A 94 -5.21 -7.89 7.19
C LEU A 94 -5.89 -6.71 6.48
N CYS A 95 -5.11 -5.74 6.01
CA CYS A 95 -5.64 -4.61 5.25
C CYS A 95 -6.39 -5.09 4.00
N MET A 96 -5.84 -6.07 3.29
CA MET A 96 -6.50 -6.69 2.13
C MET A 96 -7.87 -7.27 2.48
N ILE A 97 -7.98 -7.99 3.61
CA ILE A 97 -9.26 -8.56 4.07
C ILE A 97 -10.25 -7.46 4.43
N ILE A 98 -9.83 -6.43 5.18
CA ILE A 98 -10.68 -5.32 5.58
C ILE A 98 -11.22 -4.59 4.33
N THR A 99 -10.36 -4.31 3.35
CA THR A 99 -10.75 -3.72 2.07
C THR A 99 -11.72 -4.60 1.30
N ALA A 100 -11.48 -5.92 1.26
CA ALA A 100 -12.39 -6.87 0.60
C ALA A 100 -13.75 -6.94 1.30
N ALA A 101 -13.80 -6.88 2.63
CA ALA A 101 -15.03 -6.87 3.41
C ALA A 101 -15.83 -5.56 3.21
N LEU A 102 -15.16 -4.41 3.27
CA LEU A 102 -15.76 -3.11 2.96
C LEU A 102 -16.25 -3.05 1.51
N GLY A 103 -15.46 -3.57 0.56
CA GLY A 103 -15.83 -3.69 -0.85
C GLY A 103 -17.06 -4.57 -1.02
N SER A 104 -17.15 -5.71 -0.34
CA SER A 104 -18.34 -6.56 -0.39
C SER A 104 -19.58 -5.89 0.20
N ILE A 105 -19.46 -5.19 1.33
CA ILE A 105 -20.62 -4.52 1.97
C ILE A 105 -21.13 -3.36 1.11
N ILE A 106 -20.23 -2.56 0.53
CA ILE A 106 -20.57 -1.37 -0.24
C ILE A 106 -20.96 -1.71 -1.68
N LEU A 107 -20.30 -2.71 -2.29
CA LEU A 107 -20.43 -3.09 -3.70
C LEU A 107 -21.27 -4.35 -3.92
N ALA A 108 -21.79 -4.98 -2.84
CA ALA A 108 -22.52 -6.24 -2.84
C ALA A 108 -21.76 -7.42 -3.49
N GLU A 109 -20.42 -7.41 -3.39
CA GLU A 109 -19.58 -8.46 -3.97
C GLU A 109 -19.67 -9.76 -3.14
N GLN A 110 -19.72 -10.92 -3.81
CA GLN A 110 -19.90 -12.22 -3.17
C GLN A 110 -18.66 -12.60 -2.35
N ILE A 111 -18.79 -12.63 -1.02
CA ILE A 111 -17.70 -13.04 -0.12
C ILE A 111 -17.52 -14.55 -0.23
N HIS A 112 -16.35 -14.95 -0.72
CA HIS A 112 -15.99 -16.36 -0.82
C HIS A 112 -15.55 -16.91 0.54
N LEU A 113 -15.96 -18.13 0.89
CA LEU A 113 -15.59 -18.83 2.13
C LEU A 113 -14.07 -18.83 2.39
N GLY A 114 -13.26 -18.89 1.32
CA GLY A 114 -11.80 -18.83 1.40
C GLY A 114 -11.25 -17.53 2.01
N SER A 115 -11.93 -16.39 1.82
CA SER A 115 -11.54 -15.11 2.42
C SER A 115 -11.73 -15.12 3.94
N ILE A 116 -12.83 -15.73 4.42
CA ILE A 116 -13.12 -15.86 5.85
C ILE A 116 -12.09 -16.76 6.53
N ILE A 117 -11.76 -17.91 5.92
CA ILE A 117 -10.76 -18.84 6.45
C ILE A 117 -9.38 -18.17 6.47
N GLY A 118 -9.00 -17.45 5.40
CA GLY A 118 -7.77 -16.68 5.36
C GLY A 118 -7.69 -15.62 6.47
N ALA A 119 -8.80 -14.93 6.74
CA ALA A 119 -8.87 -13.93 7.80
C ALA A 119 -8.62 -14.53 9.19
N ILE A 120 -9.23 -15.67 9.49
CA ILE A 120 -9.01 -16.36 10.77
C ILE A 120 -7.54 -16.73 10.92
N ILE A 121 -6.92 -17.31 9.88
CA ILE A 121 -5.50 -17.71 9.91
C ILE A 121 -4.58 -16.51 10.17
N ILE A 122 -4.82 -15.38 9.50
CA ILE A 122 -4.00 -14.16 9.64
C ILE A 122 -4.15 -13.55 11.03
N VAL A 123 -5.38 -13.44 11.56
CA VAL A 123 -5.62 -12.95 12.94
C VAL A 123 -4.91 -13.82 13.96
N THR A 124 -5.00 -15.15 13.80
CA THR A 124 -4.33 -16.10 14.69
C THR A 124 -2.80 -15.95 14.64
N GLY A 125 -2.24 -15.79 13.44
CA GLY A 125 -0.80 -15.57 13.22
C GLY A 125 -0.28 -14.25 13.80
N LEU A 126 -1.05 -13.16 13.69
CA LEU A 126 -0.70 -11.90 14.34
C LEU A 126 -0.77 -12.00 15.87
N TYR A 127 -1.75 -12.73 16.40
CA TYR A 127 -1.88 -12.92 17.85
C TYR A 127 -0.67 -13.66 18.42
N THR A 128 -0.18 -14.70 17.74
CA THR A 128 1.04 -15.41 18.13
C THR A 128 2.29 -14.54 18.04
N VAL A 129 2.43 -13.70 17.01
CA VAL A 129 3.56 -12.74 16.90
C VAL A 129 3.54 -11.71 18.04
N VAL A 130 2.38 -11.15 18.36
CA VAL A 130 2.22 -10.19 19.46
C VAL A 130 2.48 -10.87 20.81
N TRP A 131 1.99 -12.09 21.00
CA TRP A 131 2.22 -12.86 22.22
C TRP A 131 3.69 -13.22 22.42
N GLY A 132 4.39 -13.61 21.33
CA GLY A 132 5.83 -13.84 21.35
C GLY A 132 6.61 -12.59 21.74
N LYS A 133 6.27 -11.43 21.16
CA LYS A 133 6.93 -10.15 21.47
C LYS A 133 6.67 -9.68 22.91
N LYS A 134 5.52 -9.99 23.50
CA LYS A 134 5.22 -9.72 24.93
C LYS A 134 5.98 -10.61 25.91
N ARG A 135 6.52 -11.75 25.47
CA ARG A 135 7.33 -12.66 26.32
C ARG A 135 8.82 -12.35 26.27
N THR A 136 9.28 -11.59 25.29
CA THR A 136 10.70 -11.25 25.09
C THR A 136 11.08 -9.84 25.57
N VAL A 137 10.11 -9.08 26.10
CA VAL A 137 10.30 -7.82 26.84
C VAL A 137 10.02 -8.08 28.31
#